data_AF-A0A8S3KPK0-F1
#
_entry.id   AF-A0A8S3KPK0-F1
#
_cell.length_a   1.000
_cell.length_b   1.000
_cell.length_c   1.000
_cell.angle_alpha   90.00
_cell.angle_beta   90.00
_cell.angle_gamma   90.00
#
_symmetry.space_group_name_H-M   'P 1'
#
loop_
_entity.id
_entity.type
_entity.pdbx_description
1 polymer ?
#
loop_
_entity_poly.entity_id
_entity_poly.type
_entity_poly.pdbx_seq_one_letter_code
_entity_poly.pdbx_strand_id
1 'polypeptide(L)'
;TKRQIDIKANTRVVIFAGNDYNPCATLKNNVSWFRGGQAEFNDLRFLGASGRGKKFTLTVVIETTPPQQCTYRRAIKITVDGPRKKRELSMYSRNYFFAVS
;
A
#
# COMPACT_ATOMS: atom_id res chain seq x y z
N THR A 1 25.18 15.42 0.62
CA THR A 1 25.04 15.29 2.08
C THR A 1 23.57 15.09 2.43
N LYS A 2 23.17 13.91 2.93
CA LYS A 2 21.80 13.72 3.45
C LYS A 2 21.65 14.69 4.62
N ARG A 3 20.81 15.73 4.48
CA ARG A 3 20.41 16.52 5.65
C ARG A 3 19.58 15.60 6.51
N GLN A 4 20.17 15.11 7.59
CA GLN A 4 19.42 14.44 8.63
C GLN A 4 18.60 15.53 9.32
N ILE A 5 17.30 15.45 9.13
CA ILE A 5 16.36 16.38 9.74
C ILE A 5 16.19 15.92 11.18
N ASP A 6 16.40 16.83 12.11
CA ASP A 6 16.17 16.54 13.52
C ASP A 6 14.65 16.51 13.78
N ILE A 7 14.14 15.32 14.07
CA ILE A 7 12.73 15.10 14.38
C ILE A 7 12.64 14.80 15.86
N LYS A 8 11.90 15.62 16.60
CA LYS A 8 11.71 15.44 18.03
C LYS A 8 11.00 14.11 18.32
N ALA A 9 11.38 13.44 19.41
CA ALA A 9 10.64 12.29 19.91
C ALA A 9 9.17 12.66 20.16
N ASN A 10 8.27 11.68 19.98
CA ASN A 10 6.82 11.86 20.03
C ASN A 10 6.28 12.83 18.96
N THR A 11 7.00 13.07 17.86
CA THR A 11 6.41 13.69 16.67
C THR A 11 5.48 12.69 15.99
N ARG A 12 4.23 13.07 15.71
CA ARG A 12 3.28 12.20 15.02
C ARG A 12 3.66 12.05 13.54
N VAL A 13 3.55 10.84 13.03
CA VAL A 13 3.78 10.49 11.63
C VAL A 13 2.55 9.80 11.08
N VAL A 14 2.06 10.26 9.94
CA VAL A 14 0.83 9.77 9.31
C VAL A 14 1.13 9.34 7.87
N ILE A 15 0.61 8.18 7.48
CA ILE A 15 0.67 7.68 6.10
C ILE A 15 -0.68 7.90 5.43
N PHE A 16 -0.63 8.44 4.22
CA PHE A 16 -1.74 8.49 3.28
C PHE A 16 -1.39 7.69 2.03
N ALA A 17 -2.41 7.23 1.32
CA ALA A 17 -2.24 6.50 0.07
C ALA A 17 -3.30 6.89 -0.95
N GLY A 18 -2.90 7.03 -2.21
CA GLY A 18 -3.82 7.40 -3.28
C GLY A 18 -3.23 7.22 -4.68
N ASN A 19 -4.11 7.19 -5.67
CA ASN A 19 -3.79 7.26 -7.10
C ASN A 19 -5.01 7.73 -7.92
N ASP A 20 -4.92 7.63 -9.24
CA ASP A 20 -5.96 8.00 -10.20
C ASP A 20 -7.20 7.10 -10.18
N TYR A 21 -7.11 5.89 -9.63
CA TYR A 21 -8.25 4.97 -9.47
C TYR A 21 -8.95 5.12 -8.11
N ASN A 22 -8.16 5.30 -7.06
CA ASN A 22 -8.63 5.53 -5.71
C ASN A 22 -7.82 6.69 -5.11
N PRO A 23 -8.34 7.94 -5.19
CA PRO A 23 -7.62 9.15 -4.78
C PRO A 23 -7.27 9.19 -3.29
N CYS A 24 -8.12 8.58 -2.45
CA CYS A 24 -7.98 8.59 -1.00
C CYS A 24 -8.29 7.19 -0.46
N ALA A 25 -7.27 6.34 -0.36
CA ALA A 25 -7.45 4.98 0.13
C ALA A 25 -7.66 4.95 1.65
N THR A 26 -8.64 4.17 2.10
CA THR A 26 -8.85 3.92 3.53
C THR A 26 -7.76 3.00 4.08
N LEU A 27 -7.11 3.44 5.16
CA LEU A 27 -6.05 2.70 5.85
C LEU A 27 -6.47 2.41 7.30
N LYS A 28 -5.88 1.37 7.91
CA LYS A 28 -5.88 1.16 9.36
C LYS A 28 -4.46 1.24 9.89
N ASN A 29 -4.31 1.75 11.11
CA ASN A 29 -3.02 1.90 11.80
C ASN A 29 -2.00 2.72 10.99
N ASN A 30 -2.48 3.75 10.29
CA ASN A 30 -1.66 4.65 9.47
C ASN A 30 -1.08 5.83 10.26
N VAL A 31 -1.13 5.77 11.59
CA VAL A 31 -0.58 6.78 12.49
C VAL A 31 0.44 6.09 13.38
N SER A 32 1.62 6.67 13.50
CA SER A 32 2.67 6.25 14.42
C SER A 32 3.35 7.48 15.06
N TRP A 33 4.24 7.23 16.00
CA TRP A 33 4.98 8.25 16.75
C TRP A 33 6.47 8.04 16.55
N PHE A 34 7.20 9.12 16.25
CA PHE A 34 8.65 9.07 16.05
C PHE A 34 9.37 8.87 17.38
N ARG A 35 10.13 7.78 17.53
CA ARG A 35 10.91 7.42 18.71
C ARG A 35 12.14 6.63 18.30
N GLY A 36 13.28 6.87 18.94
CA GLY A 36 14.52 6.11 18.66
C GLY A 36 14.99 6.22 17.20
N GLY A 37 14.75 7.36 16.53
CA GLY A 37 15.15 7.59 15.14
C GLY A 37 14.21 7.02 14.08
N GLN A 38 13.08 6.41 14.47
CA GLN A 38 12.12 5.82 13.53
C GLN A 38 10.65 6.03 13.96
N ALA A 39 9.73 5.91 13.01
CA ALA A 39 8.31 5.78 13.28
C ALA A 39 7.85 4.41 12.75
N GLU A 40 7.40 3.55 13.65
CA GLU A 40 7.04 2.17 13.32
C GLU A 40 5.52 2.00 13.26
N PHE A 41 5.01 1.54 12.12
CA PHE A 41 3.58 1.35 11.92
C PHE A 41 3.24 -0.12 12.15
N ASN A 42 2.74 -0.41 13.35
CA ASN A 42 2.32 -1.76 13.72
C ASN A 42 1.03 -2.12 13.00
N ASP A 43 1.08 -3.17 12.18
CA ASP A 43 -0.07 -3.68 11.44
C ASP A 43 -0.75 -2.63 10.55
N LEU A 44 0.03 -1.88 9.77
CA LEU A 44 -0.50 -0.96 8.75
C LEU A 44 -1.28 -1.74 7.69
N ARG A 45 -2.56 -1.40 7.48
CA ARG A 45 -3.42 -2.08 6.49
C ARG A 45 -4.00 -1.11 5.48
N PHE A 46 -4.12 -1.61 4.25
CA PHE A 46 -4.84 -0.97 3.15
C PHE A 46 -6.18 -1.67 2.97
N LEU A 47 -7.29 -0.94 3.09
CA LEU A 47 -8.63 -1.54 2.99
C LEU A 47 -9.25 -1.45 1.60
N GLY A 48 -8.60 -0.72 0.67
CA GLY A 48 -9.08 -0.52 -0.69
C GLY A 48 -8.06 -0.97 -1.74
N ALA A 49 -8.55 -1.49 -2.86
CA ALA A 49 -7.70 -1.85 -3.99
C ALA A 49 -7.11 -0.61 -4.68
N SER A 50 -5.90 -0.76 -5.24
CA SER A 50 -5.23 0.29 -6.00
C SER A 50 -5.61 0.32 -7.48
N GLY A 51 -6.43 -0.63 -7.95
CA GLY A 51 -6.84 -0.79 -9.35
C GLY A 51 -5.98 -1.77 -10.15
N ARG A 52 -6.54 -2.34 -11.24
CA ARG A 52 -5.84 -3.32 -12.09
C ARG A 52 -4.60 -2.69 -12.72
N GLY A 53 -3.42 -3.28 -12.45
CA GLY A 53 -2.14 -2.79 -12.97
C GLY A 53 -1.64 -1.47 -12.36
N LYS A 54 -2.37 -0.89 -11.40
CA LYS A 54 -2.08 0.41 -10.79
C LYS A 54 -1.52 0.25 -9.39
N LYS A 55 -0.66 1.18 -8.98
CA LYS A 55 -0.05 1.22 -7.64
C LYS A 55 -0.46 2.48 -6.90
N PHE A 56 -0.55 2.42 -5.58
CA PHE A 56 -0.67 3.60 -4.75
C PHE A 56 0.65 4.37 -4.71
N THR A 57 0.52 5.68 -4.63
CA THR A 57 1.55 6.58 -4.12
C THR A 57 1.29 6.77 -2.64
N LEU A 58 2.32 6.62 -1.81
CA LEU A 58 2.25 6.87 -0.37
C LEU A 58 2.76 8.29 -0.10
N THR A 59 2.03 9.02 0.74
CA THR A 59 2.47 10.30 1.27
C THR A 59 2.64 10.15 2.77
N VAL A 60 3.87 10.33 3.25
CA VAL A 60 4.19 10.32 4.69
C VAL A 60 4.25 11.76 5.15
N VAL A 61 3.44 12.11 6.14
CA VAL A 61 3.42 13.42 6.78
C VAL A 61 4.03 13.28 8.16
N ILE A 62 4.99 14.14 8.46
CA ILE A 62 5.65 14.25 9.76
C ILE A 62 5.21 15.59 10.35
N GLU A 63 4.48 15.55 11.46
CA GLU A 63 3.84 16.71 12.09
C GLU A 63 4.85 17.56 12.90
N THR A 64 5.97 17.94 12.29
CA THR A 64 6.86 18.99 12.82
C THR A 64 6.27 20.39 12.61
N THR A 65 6.96 21.42 13.10
CA THR A 65 6.63 22.83 12.81
C THR A 65 7.83 23.48 12.10
N PRO A 66 7.76 23.76 10.79
CA PRO A 66 6.64 23.48 9.87
C PRO A 66 6.46 21.97 9.58
N PRO A 67 5.26 21.53 9.15
CA PRO A 67 5.03 20.14 8.76
C PRO A 67 5.92 19.74 7.60
N GLN A 68 6.39 18.50 7.63
CA GLN A 68 7.21 17.93 6.57
C GLN A 68 6.46 16.80 5.89
N GLN A 69 6.70 16.61 4.60
CA GLN A 69 6.11 15.54 3.83
C GLN A 69 7.12 14.89 2.90
N CYS A 70 6.99 13.59 2.72
CA CYS A 70 7.70 12.87 1.67
C CYS A 70 6.75 11.91 0.95
N THR A 71 7.07 11.64 -0.32
CA THR A 71 6.19 10.85 -1.19
C THR A 71 6.97 9.68 -1.75
N TYR A 72 6.41 8.47 -1.59
CA TYR A 72 6.90 7.28 -2.27
C TYR A 72 5.95 6.91 -3.40
N ARG A 73 6.33 7.29 -4.63
CA ARG A 73 5.53 7.08 -5.84
C ARG A 73 5.51 5.61 -6.22
N ARG A 74 4.35 5.14 -6.69
CA ARG A 74 4.16 3.76 -7.22
C ARG A 74 4.67 2.67 -6.25
N ALA A 75 4.42 2.86 -4.96
CA ALA A 75 4.96 2.04 -3.89
C ALA A 75 4.37 0.62 -3.88
N ILE A 76 3.04 0.50 -3.84
CA ILE A 76 2.37 -0.78 -3.58
C ILE A 76 1.15 -0.99 -4.46
N LYS A 77 0.92 -2.23 -4.90
CA LYS A 77 -0.32 -2.66 -5.55
C LYS A 77 -1.17 -3.40 -4.53
N ILE A 78 -2.40 -2.96 -4.32
CA ILE A 78 -3.37 -3.61 -3.44
C ILE A 78 -4.49 -4.20 -4.28
N THR A 79 -4.79 -5.47 -4.08
CA THR A 79 -5.85 -6.22 -4.76
C THR A 79 -6.56 -7.12 -3.76
N VAL A 80 -7.82 -7.46 -4.01
CA VAL A 80 -8.62 -8.34 -3.13
C VAL A 80 -7.91 -9.67 -2.88
N ASP A 81 -7.48 -10.35 -3.94
CA ASP A 81 -6.81 -11.66 -3.84
C ASP A 81 -5.36 -11.57 -3.34
N GLY A 82 -4.76 -10.38 -3.31
CA GLY A 82 -3.31 -10.24 -3.17
C GLY A 82 -2.51 -11.05 -4.21
N PRO A 83 -1.24 -11.41 -3.92
CA PRO A 83 -0.46 -12.36 -4.71
C PRO A 83 -1.08 -13.76 -4.63
N ARG A 84 -1.60 -14.26 -5.75
CA ARG A 84 -2.28 -15.56 -5.81
C ARG A 84 -1.59 -16.50 -6.79
N LYS A 85 -1.52 -17.79 -6.47
CA LYS A 85 -1.08 -18.84 -7.41
C LYS A 85 -2.01 -18.88 -8.64
N LYS A 86 -1.49 -19.34 -9.77
CA LYS A 86 -2.33 -19.60 -10.96
C LYS A 86 -3.43 -20.60 -10.58
N ARG A 87 -4.64 -20.38 -11.07
CA ARG A 87 -5.75 -21.33 -10.88
C ARG A 87 -5.45 -22.55 -11.75
N GLU A 88 -5.28 -23.71 -11.12
CA GLU A 88 -5.16 -24.98 -11.83
C GLU A 88 -6.55 -25.38 -12.34
N LEU A 89 -6.68 -25.59 -13.65
CA LEU A 89 -7.84 -26.24 -14.24
C LEU A 89 -7.64 -27.75 -14.11
N SER A 90 -8.36 -28.42 -13.20
CA SER A 90 -8.35 -29.87 -13.20
C SER A 90 -9.00 -30.38 -14.49
N MET A 91 -8.35 -31.35 -15.12
CA MET A 91 -8.63 -31.90 -16.45
C MET A 91 -9.96 -32.69 -16.53
N TYR A 92 -10.79 -32.68 -15.48
CA TYR A 92 -12.02 -33.49 -15.42
C TYR A 92 -13.22 -32.88 -16.18
N SER A 93 -13.10 -31.64 -16.68
CA SER A 93 -14.17 -30.94 -17.40
C SER A 93 -14.04 -30.95 -18.93
N ARG A 94 -13.08 -31.69 -19.51
CA ARG A 94 -12.79 -31.67 -20.95
C ARG A 94 -13.31 -32.86 -21.78
N ASN A 95 -14.07 -33.78 -21.20
CA ASN A 95 -14.54 -34.99 -21.91
C ASN A 95 -15.97 -34.92 -22.48
N TYR A 96 -16.56 -33.73 -22.63
CA TYR A 96 -17.84 -33.56 -23.35
C TYR A 96 -17.75 -32.44 -24.38
N PHE A 97 -16.88 -32.58 -25.38
CA PHE A 97 -17.05 -31.90 -26.66
C PHE A 97 -16.81 -32.92 -27.77
N PHE A 98 -17.90 -33.47 -28.29
CA PHE A 98 -17.90 -34.28 -29.50
C PHE A 98 -17.39 -33.42 -30.66
N ALA A 99 -16.31 -33.84 -31.30
CA ALA A 99 -16.01 -33.48 -32.68
C ALA A 99 -16.27 -34.73 -33.51
N VAL A 100 -17.37 -34.71 -34.25
CA VAL A 100 -17.59 -35.60 -35.39
C VAL A 100 -16.78 -35.01 -36.55
N SER A 101 -15.92 -35.82 -37.16
CA SER A 101 -15.35 -35.63 -38.48
C SER A 101 -15.41 -36.95 -39.22
#